data_AF-B7QEJ9-F1
#
_entry.id   AF-B7QEJ9-F1
#
_cell.length_a   1.000
_cell.length_b   1.000
_cell.length_c   1.000
_cell.angle_alpha   90.00
_cell.angle_beta   90.00
_cell.angle_gamma   90.00
#
_symmetry.space_group_name_H-M   'P 1'
#
loop_
_entity.id
_entity.type
_entity.pdbx_description
1 polymer ?
#
loop_
_entity_poly.entity_id
_entity_poly.type
_entity_poly.pdbx_seq_one_letter_code
_entity_poly.pdbx_strand_id
1 'polypeptide(L)'
;IGIAPQGLITFISKGWGGRTSDKYLTENCGVLDNLLPGDSVLADRGFTISGSVGMYCARLEIPAFTRGRPQLAPSAVEATRKLANVRIHVERVIGLVRRKYTILKSTIPSELLVARDGTNTGLDKIVLVCAALTNLSAPIVPFG
;
A
#
# COMPACT_ATOMS: atom_id res chain seq x y z
N ILE A 1 -4.01 0.00 0.41
CA ILE A 1 -3.68 -1.43 0.23
C ILE A 1 -2.32 -1.66 0.86
N GLY A 2 -2.21 -2.60 1.80
CA GLY A 2 -0.93 -3.06 2.34
C GLY A 2 -0.47 -4.34 1.64
N ILE A 3 0.83 -4.42 1.32
CA ILE A 3 1.42 -5.51 0.55
C ILE A 3 2.71 -5.94 1.26
N ALA A 4 2.85 -7.23 1.54
CA ALA A 4 4.06 -7.81 2.09
C ALA A 4 5.18 -7.89 1.04
N PRO A 5 6.46 -7.95 1.43
CA PRO A 5 7.58 -8.05 0.49
C PRO A 5 7.47 -9.21 -0.51
N GLN A 6 6.76 -10.29 -0.15
CA GLN A 6 6.50 -11.45 -1.02
C GLN A 6 5.41 -11.19 -2.07
N GLY A 7 4.80 -10.00 -2.09
CA GLY A 7 3.76 -9.61 -3.04
C GLY A 7 2.34 -10.01 -2.63
N LEU A 8 2.14 -10.54 -1.42
CA LEU A 8 0.82 -10.82 -0.86
C LEU A 8 0.15 -9.55 -0.38
N ILE A 9 -1.12 -9.38 -0.72
CA ILE A 9 -1.94 -8.30 -0.19
C ILE A 9 -2.33 -8.67 1.24
N THR A 10 -1.87 -7.91 2.22
CA THR A 10 -2.11 -8.18 3.65
C THR A 10 -3.19 -7.29 4.25
N PHE A 11 -3.55 -6.20 3.55
CA PHE A 11 -4.49 -5.23 4.08
C PHE A 11 -5.24 -4.47 2.97
N ILE A 12 -6.55 -4.30 3.15
CA ILE A 12 -7.41 -3.46 2.30
C ILE A 12 -8.18 -2.51 3.22
N SER A 13 -7.94 -1.21 3.07
CA SER A 13 -8.76 -0.19 3.71
C SER A 13 -10.08 0.00 2.97
N LYS A 14 -11.03 0.66 3.62
CA LYS A 14 -12.16 1.30 2.91
C LYS A 14 -11.65 2.34 1.91
N GLY A 15 -12.49 2.66 0.94
CA GLY A 15 -12.28 3.73 -0.03
C GLY A 15 -12.38 5.10 0.63
N TRP A 16 -11.54 6.01 0.16
CA TRP A 16 -11.50 7.41 0.61
C TRP A 16 -11.63 8.35 -0.58
N GLY A 17 -12.17 9.54 -0.34
CA GLY A 17 -12.28 10.56 -1.39
C GLY A 17 -10.89 11.04 -1.85
N GLY A 18 -10.75 11.39 -3.13
CA GLY A 18 -9.45 11.75 -3.72
C GLY A 18 -8.79 13.02 -3.16
N ARG A 19 -9.44 13.76 -2.26
CA ARG A 19 -8.88 14.94 -1.57
C ARG A 19 -8.38 14.62 -0.15
N THR A 20 -8.55 13.38 0.33
CA THR A 20 -8.03 12.94 1.62
C THR A 20 -6.50 12.88 1.55
N SER A 21 -5.82 13.48 2.52
CA SER A 21 -4.35 13.43 2.56
C SER A 21 -3.85 12.03 2.92
N ASP A 22 -2.70 11.67 2.39
CA ASP A 22 -2.04 10.39 2.66
C ASP A 22 -1.82 10.13 4.16
N LYS A 23 -1.43 11.18 4.90
CA LYS A 23 -1.28 11.13 6.35
C LYS A 23 -2.60 10.79 7.04
N TYR A 24 -3.64 11.55 6.76
CA TYR A 24 -4.94 11.35 7.38
C TYR A 24 -5.51 9.97 7.04
N LEU A 25 -5.41 9.55 5.78
CA LEU A 25 -5.83 8.21 5.37
C LEU A 25 -5.10 7.14 6.16
N THR A 26 -3.77 7.23 6.26
CA THR A 26 -2.96 6.23 6.97
C THR A 26 -3.34 6.14 8.45
N GLU A 27 -3.54 7.28 9.12
CA GLU A 27 -3.91 7.34 10.53
C GLU A 27 -5.32 6.83 10.82
N ASN A 28 -6.24 6.86 9.85
CA ASN A 28 -7.66 6.56 10.07
C ASN A 28 -8.16 5.29 9.35
N CYS A 29 -7.34 4.68 8.48
CA CYS A 29 -7.77 3.50 7.73
C CYS A 29 -7.62 2.18 8.49
N GLY A 30 -6.95 2.18 9.64
CA GLY A 30 -6.69 0.98 10.45
C GLY A 30 -5.45 0.18 10.04
N VAL A 31 -4.61 0.70 9.13
CA VAL A 31 -3.38 -0.01 8.73
C VAL A 31 -2.36 -0.06 9.87
N LEU A 32 -2.26 1.01 10.67
CA LEU A 32 -1.31 1.13 11.77
C LEU A 32 -1.60 0.13 12.90
N ASP A 33 -2.86 -0.27 13.07
CA ASP A 33 -3.28 -1.23 14.10
C ASP A 33 -2.70 -2.64 13.88
N ASN A 34 -2.19 -2.92 12.67
CA ASN A 34 -1.54 -4.18 12.33
C ASN A 34 -0.03 -4.16 12.57
N LEU A 35 0.55 -3.03 12.99
CA LEU A 35 1.98 -2.91 13.20
C LEU A 35 2.39 -3.58 14.52
N LEU A 36 3.48 -4.33 14.45
CA LEU A 36 4.17 -4.88 15.60
C LEU A 36 5.44 -4.08 15.89
N PRO A 37 5.88 -4.04 17.16
CA PRO A 37 7.17 -3.46 17.51
C PRO A 37 8.30 -4.04 16.66
N GLY A 38 9.08 -3.16 16.03
CA GLY A 38 10.19 -3.53 15.14
C GLY A 38 9.84 -3.58 13.64
N ASP A 39 8.56 -3.46 13.27
CA ASP A 39 8.15 -3.47 11.86
C ASP A 39 8.75 -2.29 11.08
N SER A 40 8.92 -2.50 9.76
CA SER A 40 9.33 -1.46 8.82
C SER A 40 8.21 -1.17 7.82
N VAL A 41 7.77 0.08 7.78
CA VAL A 41 6.72 0.59 6.89
C VAL A 41 7.37 1.34 5.74
N LEU A 42 7.24 0.81 4.52
CA LEU A 42 7.66 1.51 3.32
C LEU A 42 6.57 2.48 2.86
N ALA A 43 6.91 3.76 2.66
CA ALA A 43 5.98 4.75 2.13
C ALA A 43 6.63 5.63 1.06
N ASP A 44 5.78 6.17 0.17
CA ASP A 44 6.21 7.14 -0.83
C ASP A 44 6.56 8.49 -0.18
N ARG A 45 7.33 9.28 -0.93
CA ARG A 45 7.72 10.62 -0.48
C ARG A 45 6.47 11.48 -0.29
N GLY A 46 6.42 12.20 0.83
CA GLY A 46 5.30 13.08 1.19
C GLY A 46 4.43 12.52 2.32
N PHE A 47 4.56 11.23 2.63
CA PHE A 47 3.95 10.62 3.80
C PHE A 47 4.64 11.12 5.09
N THR A 48 3.96 11.99 5.82
CA THR A 48 4.43 12.56 7.10
C THR A 48 3.87 11.78 8.29
N ILE A 49 4.11 10.46 8.30
CA ILE A 49 3.54 9.49 9.26
C ILE A 49 4.57 8.90 10.24
N SER A 50 5.79 9.45 10.30
CA SER A 50 6.86 8.89 11.14
C SER A 50 6.50 8.85 12.62
N GLY A 51 5.84 9.89 13.13
CA GLY A 51 5.34 9.91 14.51
C GLY A 51 4.27 8.85 14.74
N SER A 52 3.30 8.75 13.83
CA SER A 52 2.18 7.80 13.91
C SER A 52 2.65 6.34 13.86
N VAL A 53 3.65 6.03 13.01
CA VAL A 53 4.32 4.71 12.95
C VAL A 53 5.16 4.47 14.21
N GLY A 54 5.88 5.50 14.70
CA GLY A 54 6.73 5.41 15.88
C GLY A 54 5.98 5.10 17.18
N MET A 55 4.69 5.48 17.29
CA MET A 55 3.84 5.11 18.43
C MET A 55 3.69 3.58 18.59
N TYR A 56 3.89 2.81 17.51
CA TYR A 56 3.85 1.35 17.50
C TYR A 56 5.25 0.71 17.60
N CYS A 57 6.28 1.48 17.96
CA CYS A 57 7.68 1.04 17.95
C CYS A 57 8.15 0.50 16.58
N ALA A 58 7.52 0.94 15.50
CA ALA A 58 7.86 0.61 14.13
C ALA A 58 8.66 1.75 13.47
N ARG A 59 9.23 1.49 12.29
CA ARG A 59 10.07 2.44 11.56
C ARG A 59 9.48 2.77 10.20
N LEU A 60 9.42 4.06 9.87
CA LEU A 60 9.07 4.52 8.54
C LEU A 60 10.33 4.54 7.65
N GLU A 61 10.30 3.78 6.56
CA GLU A 61 11.32 3.73 5.52
C GLU A 61 10.83 4.50 4.29
N ILE A 62 11.55 5.57 3.93
CA ILE A 62 11.29 6.35 2.70
C ILE A 62 12.49 6.17 1.78
N PRO A 63 12.32 5.70 0.53
CA PRO A 63 13.42 5.52 -0.40
C PRO A 63 14.26 6.80 -0.56
N ALA A 64 15.57 6.70 -0.38
CA ALA A 64 16.48 7.83 -0.52
C ALA A 64 16.57 8.28 -1.99
N PHE A 65 16.66 9.58 -2.22
CA PHE A 65 16.91 10.17 -3.53
C PHE A 65 18.26 10.88 -3.57
N THR A 66 18.92 10.85 -4.73
CA THR A 66 20.24 11.44 -5.00
C THR A 66 20.22 12.96 -5.22
N ARG A 67 19.16 13.70 -4.87
CA ARG A 67 19.09 15.15 -5.18
C ARG A 67 20.13 15.93 -4.36
N GLY A 68 21.21 16.34 -5.01
CA GLY A 68 22.24 17.23 -4.49
C GLY A 68 23.47 16.56 -3.87
N ARG A 69 23.58 15.22 -3.91
CA ARG A 69 24.80 14.51 -3.50
C ARG A 69 25.45 13.83 -4.71
N PRO A 70 26.76 14.03 -4.96
CA PRO A 70 27.43 13.44 -6.12
C PRO A 70 27.43 11.91 -6.09
N GLN A 71 27.38 11.30 -4.90
CA GLN A 71 27.26 9.85 -4.71
C GLN A 71 26.67 9.51 -3.33
N LEU A 72 25.86 8.45 -3.25
CA LEU A 72 25.46 7.84 -1.98
C LEU A 72 26.56 6.85 -1.55
N ALA A 73 26.82 6.72 -0.25
CA ALA A 73 27.74 5.71 0.26
C ALA A 73 27.31 4.29 -0.19
N PRO A 74 28.21 3.35 -0.46
CA PRO A 74 27.88 2.02 -0.97
C PRO A 74 26.79 1.28 -0.17
N SER A 75 26.85 1.35 1.16
CA SER A 75 25.86 0.76 2.07
C SER A 75 24.48 1.42 1.94
N ALA A 76 24.43 2.74 1.75
CA ALA A 76 23.20 3.48 1.52
C ALA A 76 22.61 3.21 0.12
N VAL A 77 23.47 2.98 -0.89
CA VAL A 77 23.03 2.58 -2.24
C VAL A 77 22.34 1.23 -2.18
N GLU A 78 22.92 0.26 -1.48
CA GLU A 78 22.35 -1.09 -1.39
C GLU A 78 21.00 -1.10 -0.64
N ALA A 79 20.92 -0.38 0.49
CA ALA A 79 19.66 -0.22 1.23
C ALA A 79 18.57 0.45 0.38
N THR A 80 18.93 1.52 -0.35
CA THR A 80 18.01 2.22 -1.25
C THR A 80 17.55 1.32 -2.40
N ARG A 81 18.45 0.50 -2.96
CA ARG A 81 18.13 -0.47 -4.01
C ARG A 81 17.15 -1.53 -3.51
N LYS A 82 17.33 -2.05 -2.29
CA LYS A 82 16.39 -3.01 -1.68
C LYS A 82 15.00 -2.41 -1.51
N LEU A 83 14.89 -1.19 -0.98
CA LEU A 83 13.60 -0.50 -0.83
C LEU A 83 12.95 -0.19 -2.20
N ALA A 84 13.73 0.21 -3.20
CA ALA A 84 13.24 0.44 -4.56
C ALA A 84 12.67 -0.84 -5.21
N ASN A 85 13.32 -1.98 -5.00
CA ASN A 85 12.81 -3.27 -5.48
C ASN A 85 11.47 -3.63 -4.82
N VAL A 86 11.34 -3.44 -3.51
CA VAL A 86 10.07 -3.68 -2.80
C VAL A 86 8.97 -2.75 -3.34
N ARG A 87 9.28 -1.46 -3.56
CA ARG A 87 8.34 -0.50 -4.16
C ARG A 87 7.83 -0.96 -5.53
N ILE A 88 8.71 -1.50 -6.38
CA ILE A 88 8.32 -2.06 -7.68
C ILE A 88 7.33 -3.23 -7.51
N HIS A 89 7.54 -4.10 -6.51
CA HIS A 89 6.60 -5.19 -6.24
C HIS A 89 5.23 -4.68 -5.79
N VAL A 90 5.20 -3.69 -4.90
CA VAL A 90 3.96 -3.03 -4.45
C VAL A 90 3.18 -2.46 -5.63
N GLU A 91 3.84 -1.68 -6.50
CA GLU A 91 3.20 -1.08 -7.69
C GLU A 91 2.69 -2.15 -8.66
N ARG A 92 3.44 -3.24 -8.87
CA ARG A 92 3.02 -4.35 -9.74
C ARG A 92 1.77 -5.05 -9.23
N VAL A 93 1.68 -5.31 -7.93
CA VAL A 93 0.52 -5.97 -7.32
C VAL A 93 -0.72 -5.07 -7.40
N ILE A 94 -0.60 -3.78 -7.05
CA ILE A 94 -1.70 -2.80 -7.22
C ILE A 94 -2.13 -2.73 -8.70
N GLY A 95 -1.16 -2.66 -9.60
CA GLY A 95 -1.40 -2.65 -11.04
C GLY A 95 -2.05 -3.92 -11.57
N LEU A 96 -1.77 -5.09 -10.98
CA LEU A 96 -2.46 -6.33 -11.35
C LEU A 96 -3.91 -6.29 -10.89
N VAL A 97 -4.18 -5.97 -9.61
CA VAL A 97 -5.56 -5.94 -9.09
C VAL A 97 -6.43 -5.06 -9.99
N ARG A 98 -5.97 -3.85 -10.33
CA ARG A 98 -6.68 -2.92 -11.22
C ARG A 98 -6.90 -3.45 -12.65
N ARG A 99 -5.97 -4.25 -13.18
CA ARG A 99 -6.01 -4.73 -14.58
C ARG A 99 -6.61 -6.11 -14.74
N LYS A 100 -6.68 -6.92 -13.70
CA LYS A 100 -7.17 -8.30 -13.77
C LYS A 100 -8.69 -8.38 -13.85
N TYR A 101 -9.39 -7.54 -13.09
CA TYR A 101 -10.85 -7.59 -12.98
C TYR A 101 -11.51 -6.48 -13.79
N THR A 102 -12.34 -6.84 -14.76
CA THR A 102 -13.05 -5.89 -15.63
C THR A 102 -13.94 -4.93 -14.84
N ILE A 103 -14.51 -5.37 -13.72
CA ILE A 103 -15.35 -4.55 -12.83
C ILE A 103 -14.61 -3.33 -12.23
N LEU A 104 -13.28 -3.40 -12.12
CA LEU A 104 -12.44 -2.30 -11.64
C LEU A 104 -11.97 -1.35 -12.77
N LYS A 105 -12.27 -1.69 -14.03
CA LYS A 105 -11.90 -0.90 -15.21
C LYS A 105 -13.04 -0.06 -15.75
N SER A 106 -14.28 -0.51 -15.56
CA SER A 106 -15.46 0.21 -15.98
C SER A 106 -15.75 1.41 -15.08
N THR A 107 -16.53 2.36 -15.60
CA THR A 107 -17.14 3.40 -14.78
C THR A 107 -17.87 2.76 -13.61
N ILE A 108 -17.56 3.19 -12.39
CA ILE A 108 -18.21 2.69 -11.18
C ILE A 108 -19.55 3.42 -11.02
N PRO A 109 -20.69 2.71 -11.00
CA PRO A 109 -21.99 3.31 -10.71
C PRO A 109 -21.99 3.97 -9.33
N SER A 110 -22.64 5.13 -9.20
CA SER A 110 -22.65 5.90 -7.94
C SER A 110 -23.32 5.14 -6.80
N GLU A 111 -24.23 4.21 -7.11
CA GLU A 111 -24.89 3.34 -6.14
C GLU A 111 -23.91 2.43 -5.39
N LEU A 112 -22.78 2.08 -6.02
CA LEU A 112 -21.72 1.30 -5.40
C LEU A 112 -20.85 2.11 -4.45
N LEU A 113 -20.96 3.45 -4.46
CA LEU A 113 -20.28 4.36 -3.54
C LEU A 113 -21.08 4.63 -2.26
N VAL A 114 -22.31 4.12 -2.17
CA VAL A 114 -23.18 4.30 -0.99
C VAL A 114 -23.07 3.08 -0.07
N ALA A 115 -22.74 3.32 1.20
CA ALA A 115 -22.74 2.29 2.24
C ALA A 115 -24.17 2.03 2.74
N ARG A 116 -24.85 1.04 2.15
CA ARG A 116 -26.24 0.68 2.52
C ARG A 116 -26.37 0.13 3.94
N ASP A 117 -25.30 -0.47 4.47
CA ASP A 117 -25.20 -1.01 5.82
C ASP A 117 -24.55 -0.03 6.81
N GLY A 118 -24.30 1.22 6.39
CA GLY A 118 -23.63 2.26 7.18
C GLY A 118 -22.14 2.03 7.38
N THR A 119 -21.56 0.95 6.86
CA THR A 119 -20.15 0.60 7.11
C THR A 119 -19.31 0.53 5.86
N ASN A 120 -19.70 -0.27 4.86
CA ASN A 120 -18.90 -0.55 3.67
C ASN A 120 -19.74 -0.31 2.41
N THR A 121 -19.13 0.38 1.45
CA THR A 121 -19.73 0.58 0.13
C THR A 121 -19.70 -0.72 -0.67
N GLY A 122 -20.48 -0.78 -1.75
CA GLY A 122 -20.40 -1.89 -2.70
C GLY A 122 -19.00 -2.00 -3.31
N LEU A 123 -18.36 -0.86 -3.58
CA LEU A 123 -17.01 -0.79 -4.10
C LEU A 123 -15.97 -1.36 -3.12
N ASP A 124 -16.10 -1.09 -1.81
CA ASP A 124 -15.20 -1.64 -0.79
C ASP A 124 -15.21 -3.17 -0.81
N LYS A 125 -16.42 -3.76 -0.88
CA LYS A 125 -16.61 -5.22 -0.94
C LYS A 125 -16.01 -5.81 -2.22
N ILE A 126 -16.21 -5.14 -3.37
CA ILE A 126 -15.63 -5.56 -4.65
C ILE A 126 -14.10 -5.56 -4.59
N VAL A 127 -13.48 -4.48 -4.09
CA VAL A 127 -12.03 -4.37 -3.99
C VAL A 127 -11.46 -5.43 -3.05
N LEU A 128 -12.12 -5.68 -1.91
CA LEU A 128 -11.73 -6.74 -0.97
C LEU A 128 -11.73 -8.11 -1.64
N VAL A 129 -12.80 -8.47 -2.37
CA VAL A 129 -12.89 -9.75 -3.08
C VAL A 129 -11.83 -9.84 -4.18
N CYS A 130 -11.61 -8.77 -4.95
CA CYS A 130 -10.58 -8.75 -5.99
C CYS A 130 -9.17 -8.95 -5.41
N ALA A 131 -8.89 -8.35 -4.26
CA ALA A 131 -7.63 -8.54 -3.54
C ALA A 131 -7.47 -9.98 -3.04
N ALA A 132 -8.50 -10.55 -2.42
CA ALA A 132 -8.49 -11.94 -1.97
C ALA A 132 -8.26 -12.93 -3.12
N LEU A 133 -8.99 -12.77 -4.23
CA LEU A 133 -8.80 -13.59 -5.44
C LEU A 133 -7.41 -13.39 -6.06
N THR A 134 -6.82 -12.21 -5.93
CA THR A 134 -5.44 -11.95 -6.39
C THR A 134 -4.44 -12.75 -5.57
N ASN A 135 -4.60 -12.81 -4.25
CA ASN A 135 -3.74 -13.62 -3.38
C ASN A 135 -3.85 -15.13 -3.66
N LEU A 136 -5.00 -15.61 -4.15
CA LEU A 136 -5.20 -17.02 -4.53
C LEU A 136 -4.66 -17.38 -5.93
N SER A 137 -4.16 -16.38 -6.66
CA SER A 137 -3.60 -16.58 -8.00
C SER A 137 -2.11 -16.88 -7.94
N ALA A 138 -1.54 -17.32 -9.07
CA ALA A 138 -0.09 -17.48 -9.19
C ALA A 138 0.65 -16.20 -8.77
N PRO A 139 1.74 -16.30 -8.01
CA PRO A 139 2.47 -15.15 -7.48
C PRO A 139 3.10 -14.33 -8.62
N ILE A 140 3.01 -13.00 -8.49
CA ILE A 140 3.63 -12.04 -9.43
C ILE A 140 5.10 -11.81 -9.11
N VAL A 141 5.46 -11.97 -7.85
CA VAL A 141 6.83 -11.84 -7.37
C VAL A 141 7.42 -13.24 -7.33
N PRO A 142 8.48 -13.53 -8.11
CA PRO A 142 9.18 -14.81 -8.01
C PRO A 142 9.68 -15.00 -6.57
N PHE A 143 9.51 -16.21 -6.03
CA PHE A 143 10.25 -16.59 -4.83
C PHE A 143 11.73 -16.62 -5.21
N GLY A 144 12.48 -15.64 -4.71
CA GLY A 144 13.93 -15.57 -4.87
C GLY A 144 14.64 -16.60 -4.00
#